data_AF-A0A327J9M3-F1
#
_entry.id   AF-A0A327J9M3-F1
#
_cell.length_a   1.000
_cell.length_b   1.000
_cell.length_c   1.000
_cell.angle_alpha   90.00
_cell.angle_beta   90.00
_cell.angle_gamma   90.00
#
_symmetry.space_group_name_H-M   'P 1'
#
loop_
_entity.id
_entity.type
_entity.pdbx_description
1 polymer ?
#
loop_
_entity_poly.entity_id
_entity_poly.type
_entity_poly.pdbx_seq_one_letter_code
_entity_poly.pdbx_strand_id
1 'polypeptide(L)'
;MADDVDMPSTGDLWDNWNNSQDFYGQNKKGVSDEEFNKTIDKLKEKQNKGGLFKKRTVPKGEEFSQSNETEVINEQSNKDSLPVVCIPVELAVGDGVLPVGHYQVKGEKNDDGSIVLKFYQAQYLMAQFPAIETTDDFDEDTITFAKWIPEGENKIKVIFGSMDFNAYTIIDLK
;
A
#
# COMPACT_ATOMS: atom_id res chain seq x y z
N MET A 1 -28.89 36.09 3.26
CA MET A 1 -29.82 34.96 3.10
C MET A 1 -29.70 34.54 1.65
N ALA A 2 -29.49 33.23 1.44
CA ALA A 2 -28.93 32.66 0.23
C ALA A 2 -29.81 32.84 -1.02
N ASP A 3 -29.15 33.01 -2.15
CA ASP A 3 -29.71 32.98 -3.51
C ASP A 3 -29.89 31.50 -3.88
N ASP A 4 -31.13 31.01 -3.88
CA ASP A 4 -31.45 29.65 -4.30
C ASP A 4 -31.53 29.61 -5.83
N VAL A 5 -30.53 28.95 -6.42
CA VAL A 5 -30.41 28.68 -7.85
C VAL A 5 -31.44 27.59 -8.21
N ASP A 6 -32.52 27.97 -8.89
CA ASP A 6 -33.45 27.04 -9.53
C ASP A 6 -32.70 26.23 -10.62
N MET A 7 -32.15 25.09 -10.22
CA MET A 7 -31.79 24.04 -11.18
C MET A 7 -33.09 23.36 -11.61
N PRO A 8 -33.38 23.23 -12.92
CA PRO A 8 -34.53 22.46 -13.35
C PRO A 8 -34.33 21.03 -12.85
N SER A 9 -35.23 20.63 -11.95
CA SER A 9 -35.37 19.27 -11.42
C SER A 9 -35.14 18.29 -12.54
N THR A 10 -34.06 17.53 -12.42
CA THR A 10 -33.67 16.43 -13.28
C THR A 10 -34.84 15.47 -13.40
N GLY A 11 -35.66 15.67 -14.44
CA GLY A 11 -36.79 14.82 -14.78
C GLY A 11 -36.28 13.41 -15.08
N ASP A 12 -36.89 12.44 -14.43
CA ASP A 12 -36.49 11.05 -14.37
C ASP A 12 -36.12 10.49 -15.76
N LEU A 13 -34.93 9.90 -15.85
CA LEU A 13 -34.44 9.17 -17.03
C LEU A 13 -35.37 8.01 -17.47
N TRP A 14 -36.41 7.73 -16.69
CA TRP A 14 -37.45 6.74 -16.91
C TRP A 14 -38.68 7.29 -17.67
N ASP A 15 -38.94 8.60 -17.64
CA ASP A 15 -40.09 9.20 -18.34
C ASP A 15 -39.90 9.26 -19.86
N ASN A 16 -38.66 9.22 -20.33
CA ASN A 16 -38.36 9.24 -21.76
C ASN A 16 -38.20 7.84 -22.40
N TRP A 17 -38.33 6.77 -21.59
CA TRP A 17 -38.18 5.38 -22.06
C TRP A 17 -39.24 4.97 -23.09
N ASN A 18 -40.45 5.55 -23.00
CA ASN A 18 -41.56 5.22 -23.90
C ASN A 18 -41.70 6.17 -25.11
N ASN A 19 -40.90 7.24 -25.19
CA ASN A 19 -40.95 8.21 -26.29
C ASN A 19 -39.95 7.92 -27.43
N SER A 20 -39.05 6.95 -27.25
CA SER A 20 -38.22 6.46 -28.36
C SER A 20 -38.93 5.31 -29.07
N GLN A 21 -39.85 5.65 -29.97
CA GLN A 21 -40.49 4.71 -30.90
C GLN A 21 -39.47 4.02 -31.86
N ASP A 22 -38.19 4.38 -31.76
CA ASP A 22 -37.08 3.85 -32.54
C ASP A 22 -36.32 2.69 -31.88
N PHE A 23 -36.68 2.24 -30.67
CA PHE A 23 -35.84 1.29 -29.92
C PHE A 23 -36.00 -0.18 -30.36
N TYR A 24 -37.12 -0.56 -30.98
CA TYR A 24 -37.36 -1.93 -31.46
C TYR A 24 -37.92 -1.96 -32.89
N GLY A 25 -37.04 -1.80 -33.88
CA GLY A 25 -37.07 -2.60 -35.10
C GLY A 25 -38.31 -2.57 -36.02
N GLN A 26 -39.21 -1.58 -35.91
CA GLN A 26 -40.45 -1.55 -36.70
C GLN A 26 -40.38 -0.79 -38.03
N ASN A 27 -39.29 -0.09 -38.34
CA ASN A 27 -39.11 0.59 -39.64
C ASN A 27 -37.81 0.16 -40.34
N LYS A 28 -37.64 -1.14 -40.58
CA LYS A 28 -36.64 -1.63 -41.54
C LYS A 28 -37.18 -1.49 -42.96
N LYS A 29 -37.17 -0.27 -43.51
CA LYS A 29 -36.99 -0.14 -44.96
C LYS A 29 -35.61 -0.73 -45.26
N GLY A 30 -35.55 -1.77 -46.10
CA GLY A 30 -34.27 -2.31 -46.55
C GLY A 30 -33.43 -1.16 -47.09
N VAL A 31 -32.23 -1.00 -46.55
CA VAL A 31 -31.25 -0.04 -47.06
C VAL A 31 -31.05 -0.37 -48.54
N SER A 32 -31.32 0.59 -49.43
CA SER A 32 -31.07 0.37 -50.85
C SER A 32 -29.57 0.37 -51.11
N ASP A 33 -29.13 -0.30 -52.16
CA ASP A 33 -27.71 -0.37 -52.53
C ASP A 33 -27.06 1.02 -52.70
N GLU A 34 -27.87 2.05 -53.01
CA GLU A 34 -27.43 3.44 -53.09
C GLU A 34 -27.09 4.04 -51.72
N GLU A 35 -27.89 3.77 -50.69
CA GLU A 35 -27.60 4.21 -49.32
C GLU A 35 -26.42 3.45 -48.73
N PHE A 36 -26.25 2.18 -49.09
CA PHE A 36 -25.09 1.38 -48.71
C PHE A 36 -23.80 1.94 -49.31
N ASN A 37 -23.78 2.22 -50.63
CA ASN A 37 -22.63 2.79 -51.30
C ASN A 37 -22.29 4.19 -50.78
N LYS A 38 -23.31 5.03 -50.53
CA LYS A 38 -23.11 6.37 -49.95
C LYS A 38 -22.53 6.31 -48.53
N THR A 39 -22.82 5.24 -47.78
CA THR A 39 -22.24 5.01 -46.45
C THR A 39 -20.80 4.51 -46.54
N ILE A 40 -20.50 3.61 -47.49
CA ILE A 40 -19.13 3.16 -47.79
C ILE A 40 -18.24 4.33 -48.22
N ASP A 41 -18.73 5.21 -49.09
CA ASP A 41 -17.95 6.36 -49.56
C ASP A 41 -17.68 7.37 -48.45
N LYS A 42 -18.66 7.65 -47.57
CA LYS A 42 -18.45 8.48 -46.37
C LYS A 42 -17.45 7.85 -45.39
N LEU A 43 -17.43 6.53 -45.26
CA LEU A 43 -16.47 5.81 -44.42
C LEU A 43 -15.05 5.92 -45.00
N LYS A 44 -14.89 5.73 -46.31
CA LYS A 44 -13.62 5.88 -47.02
C LYS A 44 -13.09 7.32 -46.96
N GLU A 45 -13.98 8.31 -47.10
CA GLU A 45 -13.60 9.73 -47.00
C GLU A 45 -13.16 10.11 -45.57
N LYS A 46 -13.78 9.52 -44.54
CA LYS A 46 -13.33 9.67 -43.14
C LYS A 46 -12.02 8.93 -42.85
N GLN A 47 -11.79 7.75 -43.41
CA GLN A 47 -10.51 7.04 -43.31
C GLN A 47 -9.36 7.83 -43.95
N ASN A 48 -9.58 8.44 -45.12
CA ASN A 48 -8.57 9.27 -45.78
C ASN A 48 -8.28 10.58 -45.02
N LYS A 49 -9.28 11.16 -44.35
CA LYS A 49 -9.09 12.31 -43.43
C LYS A 49 -8.36 11.94 -42.13
N GLY A 50 -8.44 10.67 -41.70
CA GLY A 50 -7.69 10.13 -40.56
C GLY A 50 -6.18 9.99 -40.77
N GLY A 51 -5.72 9.95 -42.03
CA GLY A 51 -4.29 9.92 -42.37
C GLY A 51 -3.57 11.26 -42.17
N LEU A 52 -4.29 12.37 -42.02
CA LEU A 52 -3.72 13.71 -41.82
C LEU A 52 -3.49 14.05 -40.34
N PHE A 53 -4.05 13.27 -39.41
CA PHE A 53 -3.72 13.37 -37.99
C PHE A 53 -2.44 12.61 -37.74
N LYS A 54 -1.33 13.34 -37.93
CA LYS A 54 0.00 13.13 -37.37
C LYS A 54 0.12 11.80 -36.63
N LYS A 55 0.90 10.88 -37.18
CA LYS A 55 1.76 10.04 -36.34
C LYS A 55 2.49 11.01 -35.42
N ARG A 56 1.95 11.26 -34.23
CA ARG A 56 2.73 11.71 -33.10
C ARG A 56 3.75 10.60 -32.96
N THR A 57 4.94 10.83 -33.50
CA THR A 57 6.14 10.21 -32.98
C THR A 57 6.19 10.67 -31.54
N VAL A 58 5.43 9.98 -30.68
CA VAL A 58 5.79 9.87 -29.28
C VAL A 58 7.23 9.37 -29.36
N PRO A 59 8.23 10.16 -28.97
CA PRO A 59 9.57 9.62 -28.89
C PRO A 59 9.42 8.39 -28.00
N LYS A 60 9.64 7.20 -28.56
CA LYS A 60 9.73 5.98 -27.77
C LYS A 60 10.85 6.30 -26.79
N GLY A 61 10.48 6.56 -25.54
CA GLY A 61 11.45 6.77 -24.48
C GLY A 61 12.41 5.59 -24.56
N GLU A 62 13.69 5.88 -24.70
CA GLU A 62 14.70 4.86 -24.46
C GLU A 62 14.42 4.36 -23.04
N GLU A 63 14.15 3.07 -22.90
CA GLU A 63 14.04 2.44 -21.59
C GLU A 63 15.45 2.48 -20.98
N PHE A 64 15.74 3.56 -20.26
CA PHE A 64 16.84 3.58 -19.32
C PHE A 64 16.42 2.73 -18.12
N SER A 65 16.60 1.42 -18.25
CA SER A 65 16.62 0.53 -17.10
C SER A 65 17.98 0.71 -16.43
N GLN A 66 18.06 1.71 -15.54
CA GLN A 66 19.06 1.67 -14.49
C GLN A 66 18.45 0.83 -13.38
N SER A 67 19.12 -0.25 -13.00
CA SER A 67 18.76 -1.09 -11.87
C SER A 67 18.81 -0.27 -10.58
N ASN A 68 17.72 0.42 -10.28
CA ASN A 68 17.47 1.12 -9.03
C ASN A 68 16.86 0.17 -7.98
N GLU A 69 17.09 -1.14 -8.12
CA GLU A 69 16.52 -2.18 -7.25
C GLU A 69 16.82 -1.89 -5.77
N THR A 70 18.00 -1.35 -5.45
CA THR A 70 18.36 -0.96 -4.07
C THR A 70 17.55 0.22 -3.54
N GLU A 71 17.22 1.21 -4.37
CA GLU A 71 16.38 2.35 -3.96
C GLU A 71 14.91 1.93 -3.86
N VAL A 72 14.43 1.09 -4.78
CA VAL A 72 13.07 0.54 -4.77
C VAL A 72 12.83 -0.35 -3.55
N ILE A 73 13.82 -1.14 -3.13
CA ILE A 73 13.74 -1.90 -1.87
C ILE A 73 13.64 -0.93 -0.69
N ASN A 74 14.47 0.12 -0.61
CA ASN A 74 14.39 1.07 0.51
C ASN A 74 13.07 1.87 0.56
N GLU A 75 12.50 2.21 -0.59
CA GLU A 75 11.20 2.90 -0.70
C GLU A 75 10.00 1.98 -0.40
N GLN A 76 10.08 0.70 -0.76
CA GLN A 76 9.01 -0.28 -0.47
C GLN A 76 9.12 -0.90 0.93
N SER A 77 10.31 -0.98 1.50
CA SER A 77 10.57 -1.57 2.82
C SER A 77 10.05 -0.73 3.99
N ASN A 78 9.48 0.45 3.74
CA ASN A 78 8.90 1.29 4.77
C ASN A 78 7.39 1.50 4.57
N LYS A 79 6.55 0.73 5.31
CA LYS A 79 5.69 1.32 6.37
C LYS A 79 4.78 0.37 7.16
N ASP A 80 4.35 -0.77 6.64
CA ASP A 80 3.10 -1.35 7.17
C ASP A 80 3.21 -2.59 8.07
N SER A 81 4.39 -3.17 8.28
CA SER A 81 4.49 -4.37 9.14
C SER A 81 5.80 -4.43 9.94
N LEU A 82 5.85 -3.70 11.05
CA LEU A 82 6.83 -4.00 12.10
C LEU A 82 6.50 -5.36 12.74
N PRO A 83 7.52 -6.12 13.18
CA PRO A 83 7.29 -7.42 13.78
C PRO A 83 6.55 -7.28 15.12
N VAL A 84 5.61 -8.18 15.36
CA VAL A 84 4.78 -8.21 16.57
C VAL A 84 5.20 -9.38 17.43
N VAL A 85 5.42 -9.12 18.72
CA VAL A 85 5.74 -10.11 19.74
C VAL A 85 4.57 -10.26 20.69
N CYS A 86 4.15 -11.50 20.93
CA CYS A 86 3.22 -11.81 22.01
C CYS A 86 4.03 -12.15 23.27
N ILE A 87 3.85 -11.36 24.32
CA ILE A 87 4.53 -11.53 25.61
C ILE A 87 3.50 -12.06 26.62
N PRO A 88 3.59 -13.34 27.03
CA PRO A 88 2.61 -13.97 27.92
C PRO A 88 2.80 -13.64 29.40
N VAL A 89 3.79 -12.81 29.74
CA VAL A 89 4.25 -12.53 31.12
C VAL A 89 4.44 -11.04 31.35
N GLU A 90 4.33 -10.62 32.60
CA GLU A 90 4.58 -9.25 33.01
C GLU A 90 6.09 -8.98 33.08
N LEU A 91 6.54 -7.91 32.41
CA LEU A 91 7.95 -7.53 32.40
C LEU A 91 8.21 -6.33 33.32
N ALA A 92 9.33 -6.34 34.02
CA ALA A 92 9.77 -5.19 34.80
C ALA A 92 10.33 -4.09 33.89
N VAL A 93 9.81 -2.87 34.00
CA VAL A 93 10.24 -1.71 33.20
C VAL A 93 10.52 -0.53 34.12
N GLY A 94 11.76 -0.42 34.60
CA GLY A 94 12.10 0.59 35.62
C GLY A 94 11.20 0.45 36.84
N ASP A 95 10.42 1.49 37.16
CA ASP A 95 9.42 1.48 38.24
C ASP A 95 8.04 0.96 37.83
N GLY A 96 7.84 0.65 36.55
CA GLY A 96 6.59 0.20 35.95
C GLY A 96 6.57 -1.29 35.57
N VAL A 97 5.46 -1.72 34.97
CA VAL A 97 5.24 -3.09 34.50
C VAL A 97 4.70 -3.04 33.08
N LEU A 98 5.28 -3.82 32.18
CA LEU A 98 4.69 -4.11 30.87
C LEU A 98 3.71 -5.27 31.03
N PRO A 99 2.40 -5.08 30.81
CA PRO A 99 1.42 -6.13 31.00
C PRO A 99 1.53 -7.23 29.92
N VAL A 100 0.82 -8.33 30.14
CA VAL A 100 0.66 -9.39 29.13
C VAL A 100 -0.04 -8.85 27.89
N GLY A 101 0.50 -9.09 26.70
CA GLY A 101 -0.09 -8.53 25.48
C GLY A 101 0.70 -8.76 24.19
N HIS A 102 0.20 -8.12 23.13
CA HIS A 102 0.83 -8.10 21.82
C HIS A 102 1.46 -6.73 21.61
N TYR A 103 2.76 -6.73 21.31
CA TYR A 103 3.54 -5.52 21.17
C TYR A 103 4.25 -5.50 19.83
N GLN A 104 4.15 -4.36 19.17
CA GLN A 104 4.88 -4.06 17.95
C GLN A 104 6.27 -3.54 18.34
N VAL A 105 7.33 -4.20 17.86
CA VAL A 105 8.70 -3.87 18.26
C VAL A 105 9.35 -3.03 17.18
N LYS A 106 9.96 -1.92 17.59
CA LYS A 106 10.77 -1.06 16.72
C LYS A 106 12.15 -0.85 17.32
N GLY A 107 13.18 -1.19 16.56
CA GLY A 107 14.55 -0.81 16.88
C GLY A 107 14.86 0.59 16.39
N GLU A 108 15.44 1.42 17.27
CA GLU A 108 16.00 2.72 16.90
C GLU A 108 17.44 2.81 17.40
N LYS A 109 18.32 3.34 16.55
CA LYS A 109 19.70 3.68 16.91
C LYS A 109 19.73 5.17 17.24
N ASN A 110 20.02 5.50 18.49
CA ASN A 110 20.18 6.91 18.89
C ASN A 110 21.47 7.48 18.28
N ASP A 111 21.56 8.80 18.17
CA ASP A 111 22.74 9.51 17.64
C ASP A 111 24.03 9.20 18.43
N ASP A 112 23.89 8.82 19.71
CA ASP A 112 24.99 8.40 20.59
C ASP A 112 25.51 6.97 20.32
N GLY A 113 24.93 6.27 19.35
CA GLY A 113 25.27 4.88 19.00
C GLY A 113 24.63 3.82 19.89
N SER A 114 23.85 4.20 20.91
CA SER A 114 23.08 3.27 21.74
C SER A 114 21.84 2.77 21.00
N ILE A 115 21.60 1.46 21.01
CA ILE A 115 20.41 0.87 20.42
C ILE A 115 19.32 0.72 21.47
N VAL A 116 18.10 1.09 21.09
CA VAL A 116 16.91 0.96 21.94
C VAL A 116 15.82 0.19 21.21
N LEU A 117 15.18 -0.72 21.92
CA LEU A 117 13.98 -1.44 21.46
C LEU A 117 12.75 -0.80 22.11
N LYS A 118 11.87 -0.29 21.26
CA LYS A 118 10.61 0.34 21.65
C LYS A 118 9.45 -0.61 21.40
N PHE A 119 8.66 -0.84 22.44
CA PHE A 119 7.49 -1.70 22.41
C PHE A 119 6.24 -0.82 22.32
N TYR A 120 5.52 -0.94 21.22
CA TYR A 120 4.30 -0.19 20.95
C TYR A 120 3.08 -1.08 21.06
N GLN A 121 2.00 -0.52 21.60
CA GLN A 121 0.67 -1.08 21.46
C GLN A 121 -0.17 -0.07 20.66
N ALA A 122 -0.47 -0.42 19.41
CA ALA A 122 -0.99 0.53 18.42
C ALA A 122 -0.10 1.79 18.33
N GLN A 123 -0.64 2.97 18.66
CA GLN A 123 0.08 4.25 18.60
C GLN A 123 0.83 4.60 19.91
N TYR A 124 0.65 3.82 20.97
CA TYR A 124 1.16 4.15 22.30
C TYR A 124 2.46 3.40 22.58
N LEU A 125 3.51 4.15 22.98
CA LEU A 125 4.75 3.57 23.48
C LEU A 125 4.51 3.03 24.89
N MET A 126 4.66 1.73 25.07
CA MET A 126 4.45 1.05 26.35
C MET A 126 5.74 0.92 27.15
N ALA A 127 6.83 0.53 26.48
CA ALA A 127 8.13 0.37 27.11
C ALA A 127 9.27 0.64 26.15
N GLN A 128 10.42 1.01 26.71
CA GLN A 128 11.66 1.19 26.00
C GLN A 128 12.76 0.46 26.78
N PHE A 129 13.47 -0.43 26.09
CA PHE A 129 14.59 -1.17 26.67
C PHE A 129 15.87 -0.87 25.91
N PRO A 130 16.99 -0.70 26.62
CA PRO A 130 18.29 -0.70 25.97
C PRO A 130 18.56 -2.08 25.37
N ALA A 131 19.13 -2.12 24.18
CA ALA A 131 19.46 -3.36 23.47
C ALA A 131 20.91 -3.34 23.00
N ILE A 132 21.46 -4.53 22.80
CA ILE A 132 22.84 -4.76 22.38
C ILE A 132 22.81 -5.18 20.91
N GLU A 133 23.55 -4.46 20.07
CA GLU A 133 23.75 -4.82 18.65
C GLU A 133 24.47 -6.17 18.57
N THR A 134 23.99 -7.04 17.70
CA THR A 134 24.63 -8.31 17.40
C THR A 134 24.67 -8.52 15.89
N THR A 135 25.68 -9.25 15.41
CA THR A 135 25.79 -9.68 14.02
C THR A 135 25.24 -11.09 13.82
N ASP A 136 24.66 -11.68 14.87
CA ASP A 136 24.02 -12.98 14.81
C ASP A 136 22.62 -12.84 14.21
N ASP A 137 22.32 -13.64 13.19
CA ASP A 137 21.03 -13.70 12.51
C ASP A 137 20.04 -14.64 13.21
N PHE A 138 20.45 -15.27 14.32
CA PHE A 138 19.63 -16.15 15.16
C PHE A 138 18.95 -17.31 14.40
N ASP A 139 19.55 -17.75 13.28
CA ASP A 139 19.04 -18.80 12.38
C ASP A 139 17.59 -18.53 11.90
N GLU A 140 17.21 -17.26 11.73
CA GLU A 140 15.86 -16.91 11.25
C GLU A 140 15.80 -16.82 9.72
N ASP A 141 14.77 -17.44 9.13
CA ASP A 141 14.52 -17.40 7.68
C ASP A 141 14.09 -16.00 7.18
N THR A 142 13.61 -15.15 8.08
CA THR A 142 13.06 -13.83 7.76
C THR A 142 13.95 -12.71 8.26
N ILE A 143 14.21 -11.69 7.42
CA ILE A 143 15.08 -10.55 7.77
C ILE A 143 14.46 -9.67 8.88
N THR A 144 13.13 -9.54 8.90
CA THR A 144 12.42 -8.76 9.91
C THR A 144 11.68 -9.68 10.86
N PHE A 145 12.16 -9.78 12.10
CA PHE A 145 11.57 -10.64 13.11
C PHE A 145 11.71 -10.05 14.50
N ALA A 146 10.81 -10.46 15.39
CA ALA A 146 10.97 -10.24 16.81
C ALA A 146 10.46 -11.48 17.55
N LYS A 147 11.29 -12.00 18.45
CA LYS A 147 10.98 -13.21 19.24
C LYS A 147 11.51 -13.04 20.64
N TRP A 148 10.96 -13.80 21.57
CA TRP A 148 11.52 -13.90 22.91
C TRP A 148 11.91 -15.34 23.20
N ILE A 149 12.98 -15.50 23.97
CA ILE A 149 13.48 -16.79 24.45
C ILE A 149 13.61 -16.68 25.96
N PRO A 150 13.12 -17.66 26.74
CA PRO A 150 13.35 -17.67 28.18
C PRO A 150 14.85 -17.82 28.47
N GLU A 151 15.38 -16.98 29.34
CA GLU A 151 16.78 -17.05 29.79
C GLU A 151 16.80 -17.29 31.30
N GLY A 152 16.85 -18.56 31.69
CA GLY A 152 16.72 -18.98 33.08
C GLY A 152 15.29 -18.93 33.60
N GLU A 153 15.13 -18.80 34.92
CA GLU A 153 13.81 -18.86 35.57
C GLU A 153 13.08 -17.51 35.61
N ASN A 154 13.84 -16.40 35.68
CA ASN A 154 13.28 -15.06 35.95
C ASN A 154 13.62 -14.02 34.87
N LYS A 155 14.14 -14.42 33.70
CA LYS A 155 14.48 -13.47 32.63
C LYS A 155 14.00 -13.94 31.28
N ILE A 156 13.75 -12.99 30.41
CA ILE A 156 13.51 -13.23 29.00
C ILE A 156 14.50 -12.45 28.16
N LYS A 157 14.97 -13.08 27.09
CA LYS A 157 15.77 -12.46 26.05
C LYS A 157 14.86 -12.15 24.88
N VAL A 158 14.62 -10.88 24.59
CA VAL A 158 13.91 -10.46 23.39
C VAL A 158 14.94 -10.19 22.31
N ILE A 159 14.75 -10.83 21.17
CA ILE A 159 15.59 -10.73 19.98
C ILE A 159 14.79 -9.98 18.93
N PHE A 160 15.47 -9.08 18.23
CA PHE A 160 14.92 -8.26 17.15
C PHE A 160 15.90 -8.30 15.98
N GLY A 161 15.38 -8.59 14.80
CA GLY A 161 16.10 -8.51 13.53
C GLY A 161 15.40 -7.56 12.58
N SER A 162 16.18 -6.77 11.87
CA SER A 162 15.74 -5.88 10.80
C SER A 162 16.81 -5.82 9.70
N MET A 163 16.48 -5.26 8.54
CA MET A 163 17.45 -5.09 7.45
C MET A 163 18.68 -4.27 7.87
N ASP A 164 18.51 -3.34 8.80
CA ASP A 164 19.58 -2.44 9.22
C ASP A 164 20.52 -3.04 10.27
N PHE A 165 19.96 -3.77 11.26
CA PHE A 165 20.72 -4.38 12.35
C PHE A 165 19.91 -5.45 13.09
N ASN A 166 20.63 -6.36 13.74
CA ASN A 166 20.08 -7.28 14.72
C ASN A 166 20.45 -6.81 16.13
N ALA A 167 19.53 -6.97 17.07
CA ALA A 167 19.74 -6.59 18.46
C ALA A 167 18.99 -7.52 19.40
N TYR A 168 19.48 -7.63 20.64
CA TYR A 168 18.78 -8.33 21.70
C TYR A 168 18.75 -7.51 22.98
N THR A 169 17.76 -7.76 23.81
CA THR A 169 17.65 -7.19 25.16
C THR A 169 17.28 -8.29 26.15
N ILE A 170 17.78 -8.19 27.37
CA ILE A 170 17.48 -9.12 28.45
C ILE A 170 16.65 -8.36 29.48
N ILE A 171 15.47 -8.88 29.77
CA ILE A 171 14.48 -8.23 30.64
C ILE A 171 14.13 -9.18 31.77
N ASP A 172 14.11 -8.64 33.00
CA ASP A 172 13.68 -9.40 34.17
C ASP A 172 12.15 -9.50 34.24
N LEU A 173 11.67 -10.68 34.64
CA LEU A 173 10.27 -10.95 34.94
C LEU A 173 9.88 -10.36 36.29
N LYS A 174 8.61 -9.95 36.42
CA LYS A 174 8.04 -9.50 37.69
C LYS A 174 7.42 -10.64 38.50
#